data_AF-A0A317HDG7-F1
#
_entry.id   AF-A0A317HDG7-F1
#
_cell.length_a   1.000
_cell.length_b   1.000
_cell.length_c   1.000
_cell.angle_alpha   90.00
_cell.angle_beta   90.00
_cell.angle_gamma   90.00
#
_symmetry.space_group_name_H-M   'P 1'
#
loop_
_entity.id
_entity.type
_entity.pdbx_description
1 polymer ?
#
loop_
_entity_poly.entity_id
_entity_poly.type
_entity_poly.pdbx_seq_one_letter_code
_entity_poly.pdbx_strand_id
1 'polypeptide(L)'
;MADESAHSLTDFSFIQNGIFYSWLQRLNLAGPSTRSYLLRILAICGIVWLPLLILTLLQGLTFGRQVEIPFAHDFVTHARLLVIIPILVFSERSVDYRLKELSRFFFTAGILNKDDYSKFAKIKQAIVRYSLSWWADLVILILIASNIVIRWKSQPHVSSFWVLRPENGTEVISWAGIWYLYISIPLFQYLLLRWLWRWILWLIYFRKIAHLPLKLNPSHPDKAGGLGFLGIQPAPFLSVTLAMSMLVSVAIAGQIFFFKVPLREYYVLLAGVAFLAIILNVLPLLMFMPTMAKHRRKGIFEYSALIQEHHREFDQKWLNKKTDEQILGTSDPSSMIDINSSFESVINMRFFPFDIRIMFTTILIVILPILPLMFFEYNLMDVIKEIMKLLL
;
A
#
# COMPACT_ATOMS: atom_id res chain seq x y z
N MET A 1 30.98 9.91 -14.88
CA MET A 1 30.01 11.02 -14.79
C MET A 1 28.57 10.65 -15.16
N ALA A 2 28.26 10.07 -16.33
CA ALA A 2 26.89 9.65 -16.65
C ALA A 2 26.39 8.46 -15.78
N ASP A 3 27.30 7.57 -15.39
CA ASP A 3 26.98 6.37 -14.60
C ASP A 3 26.82 6.65 -13.09
N GLU A 4 27.61 7.59 -12.53
CA GLU A 4 27.47 8.05 -11.13
C GLU A 4 26.19 8.85 -10.91
N SER A 5 25.78 9.65 -11.89
CA SER A 5 24.50 10.37 -11.82
C SER A 5 23.32 9.40 -11.89
N ALA A 6 23.38 8.36 -12.73
CA ALA A 6 22.39 7.28 -12.74
C ALA A 6 22.33 6.54 -11.39
N HIS A 7 23.46 6.21 -10.77
CA HIS A 7 23.48 5.58 -9.45
C HIS A 7 22.81 6.44 -8.37
N SER A 8 23.14 7.74 -8.29
CA SER A 8 22.50 8.67 -7.33
C SER A 8 20.99 8.86 -7.57
N LEU A 9 20.54 8.72 -8.82
CA LEU A 9 19.12 8.78 -9.20
C LEU A 9 18.36 7.52 -8.79
N THR A 10 19.03 6.40 -8.52
CA THR A 10 18.38 5.12 -8.20
C THR A 10 18.31 4.82 -6.70
N ASP A 11 19.12 5.48 -5.87
CA ASP A 11 19.08 5.37 -4.41
C ASP A 11 18.04 6.31 -3.80
N PHE A 12 16.78 5.99 -4.03
CA PHE A 12 15.64 6.74 -3.48
C PHE A 12 14.98 5.97 -2.33
N SER A 13 15.01 6.54 -1.13
CA SER A 13 14.28 6.05 0.05
C SER A 13 13.80 7.27 0.82
N PHE A 14 12.49 7.42 0.99
CA PHE A 14 11.93 8.49 1.83
C PHE A 14 11.38 7.95 3.15
N ILE A 15 11.37 6.63 3.35
CA ILE A 15 10.78 5.98 4.52
C ILE A 15 11.69 6.09 5.74
N GLN A 16 13.01 6.21 5.52
CA GLN A 16 14.06 6.39 6.52
C GLN A 16 14.14 7.82 7.10
N ASN A 17 13.00 8.47 7.39
CA ASN A 17 12.95 9.88 7.78
C ASN A 17 11.93 10.13 8.89
N GLY A 18 12.26 11.01 9.84
CA GLY A 18 11.38 11.48 10.93
C GLY A 18 12.09 11.54 12.28
N ILE A 19 11.52 12.26 13.26
CA ILE A 19 12.11 12.42 14.61
C ILE A 19 12.42 11.04 15.23
N PHE A 20 11.50 10.09 15.06
CA PHE A 20 11.65 8.72 15.54
C PHE A 20 12.82 7.96 14.87
N TYR A 21 13.02 8.16 13.57
CA TYR A 21 14.14 7.57 12.83
C TYR A 21 15.47 8.16 13.28
N SER A 22 15.53 9.48 13.48
CA SER A 22 16.73 10.17 13.99
C SER A 22 17.12 9.69 15.38
N TRP A 23 16.13 9.42 16.25
CA TRP A 23 16.37 8.79 17.56
C TRP A 23 16.92 7.37 17.44
N LEU A 24 16.34 6.54 16.58
CA LEU A 24 16.84 5.18 16.31
C LEU A 24 18.25 5.18 15.69
N GLN A 25 18.58 6.20 14.89
CA GLN A 25 19.91 6.36 14.31
C GLN A 25 20.97 6.70 15.35
N ARG A 26 20.63 7.51 16.35
CA ARG A 26 21.52 7.77 17.50
C ARG A 26 21.79 6.53 18.34
N LEU A 27 20.88 5.57 18.34
CA LEU A 27 21.03 4.28 19.05
C LEU A 27 21.76 3.20 18.23
N ASN A 28 22.32 3.55 17.06
CA ASN A 28 22.93 2.60 16.10
C ASN A 28 21.97 1.47 15.64
N LEU A 29 20.67 1.67 15.83
CA LEU A 29 19.61 0.76 15.37
C LEU A 29 19.16 1.10 13.96
N ALA A 30 19.76 2.11 13.32
CA ALA A 30 19.43 2.51 11.97
C ALA A 30 20.39 1.97 10.91
N GLY A 31 19.85 1.24 9.94
CA GLY A 31 20.60 0.77 8.78
C GLY A 31 19.71 0.02 7.79
N PRO A 32 20.15 -0.14 6.53
CA PRO A 32 19.43 -0.89 5.50
C PRO A 32 19.53 -2.42 5.68
N SER A 33 20.35 -2.89 6.62
CA SER A 33 20.57 -4.31 6.85
C SER A 33 19.32 -5.00 7.42
N THR A 34 19.09 -6.27 7.07
CA THR A 34 17.98 -7.08 7.64
C THR A 34 18.04 -7.12 9.17
N ARG A 35 19.26 -7.19 9.73
CA ARG A 35 19.50 -7.14 11.18
C ARG A 35 19.01 -5.83 11.81
N SER A 36 19.28 -4.69 11.18
CA SER A 36 18.84 -3.38 11.67
C SER A 36 17.30 -3.30 11.75
N TYR A 37 16.57 -3.79 10.74
CA TYR A 37 15.10 -3.81 10.77
C TYR A 37 14.55 -4.72 11.89
N LEU A 38 15.11 -5.91 12.07
CA LEU A 38 14.70 -6.81 13.15
C LEU A 38 14.94 -6.18 14.53
N LEU A 39 16.10 -5.57 14.74
CA LEU A 39 16.42 -4.88 16.00
C LEU A 39 15.47 -3.70 16.27
N ARG A 40 15.08 -2.93 15.24
CA ARG A 40 14.06 -1.88 15.39
C ARG A 40 12.71 -2.45 15.79
N ILE A 41 12.25 -3.52 15.13
CA ILE A 41 10.98 -4.18 15.46
C ILE A 41 11.00 -4.64 16.93
N LEU A 42 12.06 -5.34 17.34
CA LEU A 42 12.22 -5.82 18.71
C LEU A 42 12.28 -4.67 19.72
N ALA A 43 13.03 -3.60 19.43
CA ALA A 43 13.11 -2.43 20.31
C ALA A 43 11.76 -1.74 20.47
N ILE A 44 11.02 -1.53 19.37
CA ILE A 44 9.70 -0.91 19.40
C ILE A 44 8.73 -1.79 20.18
N CYS A 45 8.62 -3.07 19.83
CA CYS A 45 7.76 -4.04 20.53
C CYS A 45 8.11 -4.10 22.02
N GLY A 46 9.40 -4.10 22.35
CA GLY A 46 9.90 -4.05 23.72
C GLY A 46 9.39 -2.83 24.47
N ILE A 47 9.54 -1.62 23.91
CA ILE A 47 9.10 -0.36 24.52
C ILE A 47 7.58 -0.33 24.74
N VAL A 48 6.80 -0.80 23.76
CA VAL A 48 5.34 -0.70 23.85
C VAL A 48 4.71 -1.81 24.68
N TRP A 49 5.34 -2.97 24.82
CA TRP A 49 4.73 -4.16 25.43
C TRP A 49 5.40 -4.64 26.72
N LEU A 50 6.73 -4.65 26.83
CA LEU A 50 7.41 -5.19 28.03
C LEU A 50 7.07 -4.42 29.32
N PRO A 51 7.06 -3.07 29.33
CA PRO A 51 6.64 -2.32 30.52
C PRO A 51 5.21 -2.63 30.93
N LEU A 52 4.31 -2.87 29.97
CA LEU A 52 2.92 -3.25 30.27
C LEU A 52 2.87 -4.60 30.97
N LEU A 53 3.60 -5.60 30.48
CA LEU A 53 3.68 -6.90 31.14
C LEU A 53 4.23 -6.78 32.57
N ILE A 54 5.33 -6.05 32.75
CA ILE A 54 5.96 -5.89 34.08
C ILE A 54 5.01 -5.17 35.04
N LEU A 55 4.43 -4.05 34.62
CA LEU A 55 3.52 -3.26 35.47
C LEU A 55 2.24 -4.03 35.80
N THR A 56 1.66 -4.76 34.83
CA THR A 56 0.47 -5.58 35.07
C THR A 56 0.76 -6.79 35.97
N LEU A 57 1.97 -7.36 35.94
CA LEU A 57 2.39 -8.40 36.88
C LEU A 57 2.54 -7.85 38.29
N LEU A 58 3.21 -6.70 38.44
CA LEU A 58 3.40 -6.02 39.73
C LEU A 58 2.07 -5.60 40.37
N GLN A 59 1.08 -5.22 39.56
CA GLN A 59 -0.25 -4.81 40.03
C GLN A 59 -1.25 -5.98 40.16
N GLY A 60 -0.88 -7.21 39.80
CA GLY A 60 -1.78 -8.37 39.85
C GLY A 60 -2.88 -8.39 38.78
N LEU A 61 -2.76 -7.57 37.73
CA LEU A 61 -3.75 -7.38 36.66
C LEU A 61 -3.58 -8.33 35.46
N THR A 62 -2.62 -9.27 35.55
CA THR A 62 -2.25 -10.14 34.41
C THR A 62 -3.20 -11.32 34.22
N PHE A 63 -3.54 -12.02 35.31
CA PHE A 63 -4.32 -13.27 35.28
C PHE A 63 -5.52 -13.28 36.26
N GLY A 64 -5.61 -12.30 37.17
CA GLY A 64 -6.58 -12.31 38.27
C GLY A 64 -7.99 -11.87 37.87
N ARG A 65 -9.00 -12.22 38.68
CA ARG A 65 -10.41 -11.81 38.53
C ARG A 65 -10.71 -10.38 39.00
N GLN A 66 -9.68 -9.56 39.24
CA GLN A 66 -9.83 -8.19 39.75
C GLN A 66 -10.38 -7.22 38.69
N VAL A 67 -10.28 -7.61 37.42
CA VAL A 67 -10.77 -6.87 36.25
C VAL A 67 -11.51 -7.85 35.33
N GLU A 68 -12.49 -7.35 34.58
CA GLU A 68 -13.27 -8.19 33.66
C GLU A 68 -12.40 -8.81 32.57
N ILE A 69 -11.40 -8.06 32.10
CA ILE A 69 -10.48 -8.49 31.04
C ILE A 69 -9.03 -8.28 31.51
N PRO A 70 -8.38 -9.34 32.03
CA PRO A 70 -6.97 -9.31 32.42
C PRO A 70 -6.04 -9.08 31.22
N PHE A 71 -4.85 -8.54 31.46
CA PHE A 71 -3.88 -8.22 30.39
C PHE A 71 -3.59 -9.41 29.48
N ALA A 72 -3.41 -10.62 30.03
CA ALA A 72 -3.11 -11.82 29.24
C ALA A 72 -4.25 -12.25 28.28
N HIS A 73 -5.49 -11.84 28.57
CA HIS A 73 -6.65 -12.16 27.75
C HIS A 73 -6.98 -11.04 26.74
N ASP A 74 -6.35 -9.88 26.86
CA ASP A 74 -6.53 -8.76 25.93
C ASP A 74 -5.73 -8.99 24.63
N PHE A 75 -6.24 -9.91 23.82
CA PHE A 75 -5.68 -10.23 22.50
C PHE A 75 -5.69 -9.03 21.55
N VAL A 76 -6.56 -8.03 21.77
CA VAL A 76 -6.63 -6.82 20.95
C VAL A 76 -5.38 -5.98 21.14
N THR A 77 -4.98 -5.76 22.39
CA THR A 77 -3.73 -5.07 22.72
C THR A 77 -2.53 -5.87 22.21
N HIS A 78 -2.49 -7.18 22.44
CA HIS A 78 -1.37 -8.01 21.97
C HIS A 78 -1.23 -7.99 20.45
N ALA A 79 -2.31 -8.14 19.68
CA ALA A 79 -2.25 -8.08 18.23
C ALA A 79 -1.76 -6.71 17.72
N ARG A 80 -2.25 -5.61 18.30
CA ARG A 80 -1.79 -4.26 17.93
C ARG A 80 -0.29 -4.10 18.14
N LEU A 81 0.19 -4.47 19.31
CA LEU A 81 1.57 -4.17 19.72
C LEU A 81 2.60 -5.18 19.20
N LEU A 82 2.23 -6.46 19.09
CA LEU A 82 3.16 -7.55 18.77
C LEU A 82 2.98 -8.14 17.35
N VAL A 83 1.92 -7.77 16.62
CA VAL A 83 1.70 -8.26 15.25
C VAL A 83 1.63 -7.10 14.26
N ILE A 84 0.75 -6.13 14.51
CA ILE A 84 0.51 -5.03 13.57
C ILE A 84 1.71 -4.09 13.50
N ILE A 85 2.32 -3.70 14.64
CA ILE A 85 3.54 -2.88 14.66
C ILE A 85 4.67 -3.53 13.85
N PRO A 86 5.06 -4.80 14.09
CA PRO A 86 6.06 -5.47 13.25
C PRO A 86 5.74 -5.43 11.76
N ILE A 87 4.50 -5.69 11.35
CA ILE A 87 4.10 -5.65 9.94
C ILE A 87 4.24 -4.23 9.38
N LEU A 88 3.82 -3.20 10.12
CA LEU A 88 3.96 -1.80 9.71
C LEU A 88 5.43 -1.39 9.57
N VAL A 89 6.30 -1.80 10.49
CA VAL A 89 7.74 -1.50 10.42
C VAL A 89 8.42 -2.32 9.32
N PHE A 90 8.04 -3.59 9.12
CA PHE A 90 8.56 -4.41 8.03
C PHE A 90 8.13 -3.88 6.65
N SER A 91 6.91 -3.34 6.55
CA SER A 91 6.38 -2.74 5.33
C SER A 91 7.27 -1.61 4.80
N GLU A 92 8.04 -0.95 5.67
CA GLU A 92 8.99 0.10 5.30
C GLU A 92 10.01 -0.41 4.29
N ARG A 93 10.60 -1.57 4.58
CA ARG A 93 11.58 -2.23 3.71
C ARG A 93 10.95 -2.64 2.38
N SER A 94 9.76 -3.24 2.44
CA SER A 94 9.05 -3.72 1.25
C SER A 94 8.76 -2.57 0.28
N VAL A 95 8.28 -1.44 0.81
CA VAL A 95 7.95 -0.25 0.00
C VAL A 95 9.21 0.43 -0.54
N ASP A 96 10.24 0.64 0.28
CA ASP A 96 11.49 1.27 -0.16
C ASP A 96 12.17 0.49 -1.29
N TYR A 97 12.28 -0.84 -1.14
CA TYR A 97 12.94 -1.69 -2.13
C TYR A 97 12.25 -1.57 -3.50
N ARG A 98 10.93 -1.66 -3.52
CA ARG A 98 10.15 -1.61 -4.77
C ARG A 98 10.10 -0.22 -5.37
N LEU A 99 10.09 0.83 -4.54
CA LEU A 99 10.16 2.20 -5.02
C LEU A 99 11.47 2.49 -5.78
N LYS A 100 12.59 1.91 -5.33
CA LYS A 100 13.88 1.96 -6.05
C LYS A 100 13.80 1.21 -7.37
N GLU A 101 13.19 0.02 -7.37
CA GLU A 101 13.00 -0.79 -8.58
C GLU A 101 12.12 -0.08 -9.62
N LEU A 102 10.96 0.44 -9.21
CA LEU A 102 10.07 1.22 -10.06
C LEU A 102 10.78 2.46 -10.61
N SER A 103 11.53 3.16 -9.76
CA SER A 103 12.33 4.31 -10.19
C SER A 103 13.35 3.93 -11.25
N ARG A 104 14.08 2.82 -11.07
CA ARG A 104 15.07 2.33 -12.04
C ARG A 104 14.41 2.01 -13.37
N PHE A 105 13.25 1.36 -13.33
CA PHE A 105 12.55 0.92 -14.54
C PHE A 105 12.15 2.08 -15.46
N PHE A 106 11.78 3.24 -14.91
CA PHE A 106 11.52 4.44 -15.70
C PHE A 106 12.73 4.89 -16.56
N PHE A 107 13.96 4.59 -16.11
CA PHE A 107 15.19 4.89 -16.85
C PHE A 107 15.59 3.75 -17.78
N THR A 108 15.64 2.51 -17.27
CA THR A 108 16.10 1.36 -18.08
C THR A 108 15.14 1.04 -19.22
N ALA A 109 13.84 1.30 -19.07
CA ALA A 109 12.85 1.11 -20.13
C ALA A 109 12.77 2.29 -21.13
N GLY A 110 13.58 3.35 -20.96
CA GLY A 110 13.60 4.49 -21.88
C GLY A 110 12.33 5.36 -21.89
N ILE A 111 11.45 5.18 -20.90
CA ILE A 111 10.18 5.91 -20.76
C ILE A 111 10.45 7.40 -20.49
N LEU A 112 11.52 7.71 -19.76
CA LEU A 112 11.98 9.07 -19.52
C LEU A 112 13.13 9.44 -20.46
N ASN A 113 13.02 10.60 -21.10
CA ASN A 113 14.10 11.15 -21.90
C ASN A 113 15.27 11.63 -21.01
N LYS A 114 16.51 11.58 -21.52
CA LYS A 114 17.71 11.98 -20.78
C LYS A 114 17.64 13.44 -20.31
N ASP A 115 17.06 14.32 -21.12
CA ASP A 115 16.89 15.75 -20.80
C ASP A 115 16.00 15.98 -19.56
N ASP A 116 15.08 15.05 -19.27
CA ASP A 116 14.15 15.15 -18.16
C ASP A 116 14.65 14.49 -16.86
N TYR A 117 15.85 13.90 -16.87
CA TYR A 117 16.44 13.27 -15.67
C TYR A 117 16.62 14.28 -14.54
N SER A 118 16.99 15.52 -14.89
CA SER A 118 17.11 16.62 -13.92
C SER A 118 15.76 16.98 -13.26
N LYS A 119 14.66 16.94 -14.02
CA LYS A 119 13.31 17.19 -13.50
C LYS A 119 12.86 16.07 -12.57
N PHE A 120 13.13 14.82 -12.95
CA PHE A 120 12.85 13.66 -12.11
C PHE A 120 13.65 13.69 -10.80
N ALA A 121 14.92 14.08 -10.85
CA ALA A 121 15.75 14.28 -9.66
C ALA A 121 15.15 15.34 -8.71
N LYS A 122 14.70 16.47 -9.27
CA LYS A 122 14.02 17.54 -8.49
C LYS A 122 12.73 17.04 -7.83
N ILE A 123 11.96 16.18 -8.51
CA ILE A 123 10.76 15.56 -7.93
C ILE A 123 11.15 14.68 -6.74
N LYS A 124 12.17 13.82 -6.88
CA LYS A 124 12.66 12.99 -5.78
C LYS A 124 13.11 13.83 -4.59
N GLN A 125 13.93 14.85 -4.83
CA GLN A 125 14.38 15.77 -3.77
C GLN A 125 13.20 16.49 -3.10
N ALA A 126 12.17 16.89 -3.85
CA ALA A 126 10.96 17.48 -3.28
C ALA A 126 10.22 16.51 -2.37
N ILE A 127 10.04 15.24 -2.78
CA ILE A 127 9.38 14.22 -1.94
C ILE A 127 10.18 13.92 -0.67
N VAL A 128 11.51 13.84 -0.76
CA VAL A 128 12.38 13.69 0.42
C VAL A 128 12.22 14.88 1.37
N ARG A 129 12.20 16.12 0.85
CA ARG A 129 11.95 17.32 1.65
C ARG A 129 10.58 17.29 2.33
N TYR A 130 9.53 16.85 1.64
CA TYR A 130 8.20 16.71 2.25
C TYR A 130 8.17 15.63 3.33
N SER A 131 8.89 14.53 3.13
CA SER A 131 9.01 13.47 4.14
C SER A 131 9.79 13.91 5.38
N LEU A 132 10.76 14.80 5.21
CA LEU A 132 11.57 15.38 6.30
C LEU A 132 10.92 16.61 6.95
N SER A 133 9.79 17.07 6.43
CA SER A 133 9.13 18.27 6.95
C SER A 133 8.60 18.02 8.36
N TRP A 134 9.00 18.87 9.31
CA TRP A 134 8.52 18.85 10.69
C TRP A 134 7.00 19.08 10.80
N TRP A 135 6.40 19.74 9.80
CA TRP A 135 4.94 19.95 9.73
C TRP A 135 4.16 18.64 9.70
N ALA A 136 4.66 17.62 9.00
CA ALA A 136 4.01 16.31 8.97
C ALA A 136 3.97 15.68 10.37
N ASP A 137 5.10 15.74 11.09
CA ASP A 137 5.18 15.22 12.45
C ASP A 137 4.30 16.04 13.41
N LEU A 138 4.28 17.37 13.28
CA LEU A 138 3.42 18.24 14.10
C LEU A 138 1.93 17.94 13.89
N VAL A 139 1.47 17.81 12.64
CA VAL A 139 0.06 17.47 12.35
C VAL A 139 -0.29 16.10 12.93
N ILE A 140 0.60 15.11 12.78
CA ILE A 140 0.41 13.78 13.37
C ILE A 140 0.30 13.86 14.89
N LEU A 141 1.18 14.61 15.55
CA LEU A 141 1.17 14.78 17.01
C LEU A 141 -0.10 15.49 17.50
N ILE A 142 -0.58 16.51 16.77
CA ILE A 142 -1.86 17.16 17.08
C ILE A 142 -3.01 16.17 16.97
N LEU A 143 -3.07 15.36 15.90
CA LEU A 143 -4.12 14.34 15.73
C LEU A 143 -4.11 13.31 16.86
N ILE A 144 -2.93 12.87 17.29
CA ILE A 144 -2.76 11.95 18.43
C ILE A 144 -3.26 12.61 19.73
N ALA A 145 -2.81 13.84 20.01
CA ALA A 145 -3.24 14.57 21.22
C ALA A 145 -4.76 14.80 21.23
N SER A 146 -5.35 15.20 20.10
CA SER A 146 -6.80 15.32 19.94
C SER A 146 -7.52 13.99 20.16
N ASN A 147 -6.99 12.88 19.63
CA ASN A 147 -7.60 11.56 19.84
C ASN A 147 -7.59 11.16 21.32
N ILE A 148 -6.49 11.42 22.03
CA ILE A 148 -6.40 11.18 23.48
C ILE A 148 -7.46 12.01 24.20
N VAL A 149 -7.51 13.34 23.99
CA VAL A 149 -8.49 14.23 24.65
C VAL A 149 -9.94 13.81 24.38
N ILE A 150 -10.28 13.42 23.15
CA ILE A 150 -11.63 12.95 22.80
C ILE A 150 -11.96 11.67 23.57
N ARG A 151 -11.05 10.69 23.63
CA ARG A 151 -11.24 9.44 24.39
C ARG A 151 -11.49 9.71 25.86
N TRP A 152 -10.77 10.66 26.45
CA TRP A 152 -10.97 11.05 27.84
C TRP A 152 -12.35 11.69 28.09
N LYS A 153 -12.89 12.47 27.13
CA LYS A 153 -14.20 13.12 27.26
C LYS A 153 -15.39 12.22 26.98
N SER A 154 -15.24 11.19 26.15
CA SER A 154 -16.35 10.35 25.67
C SER A 154 -16.77 9.22 26.64
N GLN A 155 -16.41 9.37 27.93
CA GLN A 155 -16.66 8.48 29.07
C GLN A 155 -15.88 7.15 29.12
N PRO A 156 -15.44 6.72 30.32
CA PRO A 156 -14.67 5.50 30.58
C PRO A 156 -15.52 4.21 30.71
N HIS A 157 -16.85 4.28 30.61
CA HIS A 157 -17.75 3.16 30.92
C HIS A 157 -17.77 1.99 29.92
N VAL A 158 -16.95 2.06 28.87
CA VAL A 158 -16.70 0.89 28.00
C VAL A 158 -15.50 0.15 28.57
N SER A 159 -15.84 -0.77 29.47
CA SER A 159 -15.07 -1.90 30.03
C SER A 159 -13.87 -1.63 30.94
N SER A 160 -13.98 -2.19 32.14
CA SER A 160 -12.94 -2.39 33.13
C SER A 160 -11.87 -3.38 32.61
N PHE A 161 -11.05 -2.93 31.67
CA PHE A 161 -9.79 -3.58 31.27
C PHE A 161 -8.73 -3.43 32.37
N TRP A 162 -7.63 -4.19 32.29
CA TRP A 162 -6.38 -3.98 33.03
C TRP A 162 -5.80 -2.53 33.00
N VAL A 163 -6.35 -1.64 32.17
CA VAL A 163 -6.04 -0.19 32.10
C VAL A 163 -6.66 0.58 33.27
N LEU A 164 -7.85 0.19 33.71
CA LEU A 164 -8.59 0.80 34.83
C LEU A 164 -8.67 -0.21 35.97
N ARG A 165 -8.29 0.22 37.17
CA ARG A 165 -8.38 -0.60 38.37
C ARG A 165 -9.51 -0.04 39.25
N PRO A 166 -10.41 -0.90 39.76
CA PRO A 166 -11.35 -0.48 40.80
C PRO A 166 -10.59 -0.25 42.11
N GLU A 167 -10.67 0.97 42.64
CA GLU A 167 -10.08 1.36 43.92
C GLU A 167 -11.12 2.13 44.74
N ASN A 168 -11.55 1.60 45.89
CA ASN A 168 -12.52 2.24 46.79
C ASN A 168 -13.82 2.74 46.12
N GLY A 169 -14.32 2.04 45.11
CA GLY A 169 -15.55 2.42 44.38
C GLY A 169 -15.35 3.48 43.29
N THR A 170 -14.11 3.95 43.06
CA THR A 170 -13.75 4.78 41.91
C THR A 170 -12.85 4.01 40.94
N GLU A 171 -12.96 4.32 39.64
CA GLU A 171 -12.06 3.78 38.63
C GLU A 171 -10.79 4.64 38.56
N VAL A 172 -9.65 4.08 38.96
CA VAL A 172 -8.34 4.74 38.90
C VAL A 172 -7.51 4.09 37.80
N ILE A 173 -6.76 4.90 37.06
CA ILE A 173 -5.89 4.38 35.99
C ILE A 173 -4.73 3.62 36.61
N SER A 174 -4.51 2.39 36.14
CA SER A 174 -3.37 1.58 36.58
C SER A 174 -2.05 2.17 36.07
N TRP A 175 -0.92 1.88 36.72
CA TRP A 175 0.40 2.28 36.21
C TRP A 175 0.64 1.76 34.79
N ALA A 176 0.18 0.54 34.51
CA ALA A 176 0.18 -0.02 33.16
C ALA A 176 -0.72 0.77 32.20
N GLY A 177 -1.89 1.23 32.65
CA GLY A 177 -2.80 2.08 31.90
C GLY A 177 -2.19 3.43 31.53
N ILE A 178 -1.45 4.08 32.44
CA ILE A 178 -0.71 5.31 32.16
C ILE A 178 0.31 5.06 31.04
N TRP A 179 1.12 4.01 31.15
CA TRP A 179 2.09 3.67 30.11
C TRP A 179 1.41 3.40 28.76
N TYR A 180 0.30 2.66 28.77
CA TYR A 180 -0.45 2.34 27.57
C TYR A 180 -1.03 3.59 26.89
N LEU A 181 -1.62 4.50 27.65
CA LEU A 181 -2.27 5.71 27.13
C LEU A 181 -1.27 6.77 26.64
N TYR A 182 -0.13 6.92 27.29
CA TYR A 182 0.84 7.99 26.98
C TYR A 182 2.00 7.53 26.10
N ILE A 183 2.32 6.23 26.06
CA ILE A 183 3.47 5.70 25.31
C ILE A 183 3.00 4.72 24.24
N SER A 184 2.35 3.61 24.63
CA SER A 184 2.06 2.53 23.68
C SER A 184 1.05 2.94 22.59
N ILE A 185 -0.10 3.53 22.96
CA ILE A 185 -1.10 4.00 22.00
C ILE A 185 -0.56 5.14 21.13
N PRO A 186 0.04 6.21 21.67
CA PRO A 186 0.57 7.31 20.86
C PRO A 186 1.64 6.84 19.87
N LEU A 187 2.52 5.94 20.28
CA LEU A 187 3.54 5.39 19.39
C LEU A 187 2.90 4.54 18.28
N PHE A 188 1.92 3.70 18.60
CA PHE A 188 1.16 2.94 17.61
C PHE A 188 0.44 3.85 16.61
N GLN A 189 -0.26 4.88 17.10
CA GLN A 189 -0.96 5.85 16.27
C GLN A 189 -0.01 6.67 15.40
N TYR A 190 1.16 7.06 15.94
CA TYR A 190 2.19 7.74 15.16
C TYR A 190 2.62 6.88 13.97
N LEU A 191 2.89 5.58 14.16
CA LEU A 191 3.25 4.68 13.08
C LEU A 191 2.15 4.57 12.01
N LEU A 192 0.88 4.43 12.43
CA LEU A 192 -0.27 4.38 11.51
C LEU A 192 -0.43 5.66 10.70
N LEU A 193 -0.42 6.82 11.37
CA LEU A 193 -0.60 8.13 10.73
C LEU A 193 0.60 8.46 9.83
N ARG A 194 1.81 8.04 10.20
CA ARG A 194 3.00 8.16 9.34
C ARG A 194 2.86 7.33 8.07
N TRP A 195 2.22 6.16 8.14
CA TRP A 195 1.88 5.37 6.95
C TRP A 195 0.86 6.06 6.05
N LEU A 196 -0.17 6.71 6.62
CA LEU A 196 -1.10 7.54 5.85
C LEU A 196 -0.40 8.72 5.17
N TRP A 197 0.53 9.38 5.87
CA TRP A 197 1.34 10.44 5.28
C TRP A 197 2.20 9.94 4.12
N ARG A 198 2.87 8.79 4.27
CA ARG A 198 3.64 8.15 3.17
C ARG A 198 2.74 7.84 1.97
N TRP A 199 1.50 7.44 2.21
CA TRP A 199 0.48 7.24 1.19
C TRP A 199 0.21 8.53 0.39
N ILE A 200 0.04 9.66 1.08
CA ILE A 200 -0.14 10.99 0.45
C ILE A 200 1.10 11.37 -0.36
N LEU A 201 2.31 11.18 0.20
CA LEU A 201 3.56 11.44 -0.52
C LEU A 201 3.68 10.61 -1.80
N TRP A 202 3.23 9.36 -1.76
CA TRP A 202 3.23 8.47 -2.91
C TRP A 202 2.27 8.95 -4.01
N LEU A 203 1.07 9.38 -3.64
CA LEU A 203 0.13 10.01 -4.57
C LEU A 203 0.73 11.26 -5.23
N ILE A 204 1.38 12.12 -4.45
CA ILE A 204 2.06 13.33 -4.96
C ILE A 204 3.22 12.94 -5.88
N TYR A 205 4.00 11.92 -5.53
CA TYR A 205 5.12 11.42 -6.33
C TYR A 205 4.65 10.90 -7.70
N PHE A 206 3.64 10.03 -7.70
CA PHE A 206 3.07 9.44 -8.91
C PHE A 206 2.43 10.51 -9.79
N ARG A 207 1.68 11.44 -9.18
CA ARG A 207 1.14 12.60 -9.89
C ARG A 207 2.23 13.42 -10.56
N LYS A 208 3.31 13.76 -9.85
CA LYS A 208 4.42 14.55 -10.42
C LYS A 208 5.12 13.82 -11.56
N ILE A 209 5.32 12.50 -11.46
CA ILE A 209 5.91 11.69 -12.54
C ILE A 209 4.97 11.62 -13.75
N ALA A 210 3.67 11.41 -13.54
CA ALA A 210 2.70 11.32 -14.62
C ALA A 210 2.61 12.58 -15.48
N HIS A 211 3.01 13.75 -14.94
CA HIS A 211 3.06 15.02 -15.67
C HIS A 211 4.39 15.26 -16.40
N LEU A 212 5.39 14.39 -16.26
CA LEU A 212 6.60 14.45 -17.08
C LEU A 212 6.25 14.02 -18.52
N PRO A 213 7.04 14.45 -19.52
CA PRO A 213 6.86 14.02 -20.91
C PRO A 213 7.31 12.57 -21.09
N LEU A 214 6.51 11.63 -20.60
CA LEU A 214 6.76 10.20 -20.71
C LEU A 214 6.64 9.75 -22.17
N LYS A 215 7.64 9.03 -22.68
CA LYS A 215 7.63 8.40 -24.00
C LYS A 215 6.89 7.07 -23.94
N LEU A 216 5.56 7.15 -23.95
CA LEU A 216 4.73 5.95 -24.02
C LEU A 216 4.62 5.49 -25.47
N ASN A 217 4.78 4.20 -25.71
CA ASN A 217 4.60 3.62 -27.04
C ASN A 217 3.22 2.93 -27.13
N PRO A 218 2.25 3.46 -27.90
CA PRO A 218 0.91 2.88 -27.98
C PRO A 218 0.87 1.44 -28.53
N SER A 219 1.84 1.02 -29.35
CA SER A 219 1.92 -0.34 -29.90
C SER A 219 2.66 -1.33 -29.00
N HIS A 220 3.03 -0.91 -27.79
CA HIS A 220 3.79 -1.75 -26.87
C HIS A 220 3.00 -3.02 -26.47
N PRO A 221 3.63 -4.21 -26.42
CA PRO A 221 2.94 -5.49 -26.22
C PRO A 221 2.26 -5.64 -24.84
N ASP A 222 2.62 -4.81 -23.86
CA ASP A 222 1.99 -4.79 -22.53
C ASP A 222 0.56 -4.20 -22.52
N LYS A 223 0.10 -3.64 -23.66
CA LYS A 223 -1.18 -2.92 -23.79
C LYS A 223 -1.33 -1.76 -22.79
N ALA A 224 -0.25 -1.27 -22.20
CA ALA A 224 -0.23 -0.19 -21.22
C ALA A 224 0.78 0.91 -21.60
N GLY A 225 1.22 0.93 -22.86
CA GLY A 225 2.11 1.96 -23.37
C GLY A 225 3.53 1.88 -22.80
N GLY A 226 3.95 0.73 -22.28
CA GLY A 226 5.20 0.55 -21.53
C GLY A 226 5.08 0.81 -20.02
N LEU A 227 3.89 1.16 -19.51
CA LEU A 227 3.64 1.36 -18.07
C LEU A 227 3.12 0.11 -17.34
N GLY A 228 3.00 -1.04 -18.03
CA GLY A 228 2.44 -2.27 -17.46
C GLY A 228 3.18 -2.75 -16.21
N PHE A 229 4.48 -2.44 -16.09
CA PHE A 229 5.28 -2.76 -14.90
C PHE A 229 4.75 -2.11 -13.61
N LEU A 230 4.07 -0.96 -13.69
CA LEU A 230 3.41 -0.33 -12.54
C LEU A 230 2.30 -1.23 -11.97
N GLY A 231 1.67 -2.03 -12.84
CA GLY A 231 0.62 -2.96 -12.47
C GLY A 231 1.10 -4.35 -12.06
N ILE A 232 2.35 -4.71 -12.32
CA ILE A 232 2.88 -6.06 -12.01
C ILE A 232 3.18 -6.20 -10.51
N GLN A 233 3.43 -5.09 -9.80
CA GLN A 233 3.85 -5.11 -8.41
C GLN A 233 3.02 -4.19 -7.49
N PRO A 234 1.74 -4.50 -7.22
CA PRO A 234 0.99 -3.83 -6.13
C PRO A 234 1.52 -4.20 -4.73
N ALA A 235 2.48 -5.13 -4.66
CA ALA A 235 3.06 -5.70 -3.45
C ALA A 235 3.57 -4.74 -2.35
N PRO A 236 4.04 -3.49 -2.59
CA PRO A 236 4.56 -2.68 -1.50
C PRO A 236 3.46 -2.25 -0.51
N PHE A 237 2.24 -1.98 -0.99
CA PHE A 237 1.13 -1.57 -0.12
C PHE A 237 0.33 -2.74 0.43
N LEU A 238 0.47 -3.92 -0.14
CA LEU A 238 -0.20 -5.13 0.33
C LEU A 238 0.09 -5.43 1.80
N SER A 239 1.34 -5.27 2.26
CA SER A 239 1.67 -5.48 3.68
C SER A 239 1.08 -4.41 4.61
N VAL A 240 0.95 -3.17 4.14
CA VAL A 240 0.30 -2.08 4.89
C VAL A 240 -1.22 -2.28 4.92
N THR A 241 -1.82 -2.67 3.79
CA THR A 241 -3.24 -3.01 3.69
C THR A 241 -3.57 -4.20 4.59
N LEU A 242 -2.69 -5.21 4.66
CA LEU A 242 -2.82 -6.32 5.61
C LEU A 242 -2.84 -5.81 7.06
N ALA A 243 -1.87 -4.97 7.44
CA ALA A 243 -1.81 -4.41 8.79
C ALA A 243 -3.06 -3.59 9.17
N MET A 244 -3.55 -2.77 8.24
CA MET A 244 -4.79 -1.99 8.43
C MET A 244 -6.03 -2.88 8.53
N SER A 245 -6.10 -3.94 7.72
CA SER A 245 -7.21 -4.89 7.74
C SER A 245 -7.20 -5.72 9.02
N MET A 246 -6.02 -6.12 9.50
CA MET A 246 -5.83 -6.76 10.81
C MET A 246 -6.26 -5.83 11.96
N LEU A 247 -5.95 -4.54 11.88
CA LEU A 247 -6.35 -3.55 12.90
C LEU A 247 -7.87 -3.47 13.05
N VAL A 248 -8.58 -3.37 11.93
CA VAL A 248 -10.05 -3.33 11.92
C VAL A 248 -10.61 -4.66 12.39
N SER A 249 -10.08 -5.77 11.86
CA SER A 249 -10.52 -7.11 12.24
C SER A 249 -10.38 -7.36 13.74
N VAL A 250 -9.21 -7.10 14.32
CA VAL A 250 -9.00 -7.36 15.76
C VAL A 250 -9.82 -6.42 16.63
N ALA A 251 -10.08 -5.19 16.19
CA ALA A 251 -10.97 -4.28 16.91
C ALA A 251 -12.40 -4.83 16.94
N ILE A 252 -12.91 -5.34 15.81
CA ILE A 252 -14.23 -5.96 15.72
C ILE A 252 -14.28 -7.28 16.52
N ALA A 253 -13.24 -8.12 16.42
CA ALA A 253 -13.11 -9.33 17.22
C ALA A 253 -13.24 -9.05 18.72
N GLY A 254 -12.61 -7.97 19.20
CA GLY A 254 -12.76 -7.52 20.59
C GLY A 254 -14.20 -7.18 20.95
N GLN A 255 -14.91 -6.47 20.08
CA GLN A 255 -16.32 -6.12 20.28
C GLN A 255 -17.23 -7.35 20.33
N ILE A 256 -17.04 -8.29 19.41
CA ILE A 256 -17.82 -9.54 19.35
C ILE A 256 -17.50 -10.42 20.57
N PHE A 257 -16.22 -10.61 20.88
CA PHE A 257 -15.81 -11.57 21.90
C PHE A 257 -16.15 -11.08 23.31
N PHE A 258 -15.80 -9.84 23.64
CA PHE A 258 -15.96 -9.28 24.99
C PHE A 258 -17.36 -8.69 25.23
N PHE A 259 -17.94 -8.01 24.24
CA PHE A 259 -19.21 -7.29 24.40
C PHE A 259 -20.40 -7.96 23.73
N LYS A 260 -20.18 -9.13 23.08
CA LYS A 260 -21.23 -9.92 22.41
C LYS A 260 -22.02 -9.13 21.35
N VAL A 261 -21.42 -8.09 20.78
CA VAL A 261 -22.00 -7.33 19.67
C VAL A 261 -22.01 -8.22 18.43
N PRO A 262 -23.14 -8.33 17.70
CA PRO A 262 -23.20 -9.17 16.51
C PRO A 262 -22.39 -8.57 15.34
N LEU A 263 -21.68 -9.42 14.59
CA LEU A 263 -20.82 -9.07 13.44
C LEU A 263 -21.58 -8.29 12.37
N ARG A 264 -22.89 -8.55 12.21
CA ARG A 264 -23.75 -7.85 11.24
C ARG A 264 -23.73 -6.32 11.38
N GLU A 265 -23.51 -5.80 12.60
CA GLU A 265 -23.40 -4.36 12.85
C GLU A 265 -22.16 -3.74 12.17
N TYR A 266 -21.15 -4.56 11.89
CA TYR A 266 -19.91 -4.13 11.27
C TYR A 266 -19.83 -4.41 9.77
N TYR A 267 -20.85 -4.99 9.13
CA TYR A 267 -20.82 -5.28 7.68
C TYR A 267 -20.59 -4.04 6.83
N VAL A 268 -21.25 -2.92 7.16
CA VAL A 268 -21.04 -1.63 6.45
C VAL A 268 -19.62 -1.11 6.65
N LEU A 269 -19.07 -1.24 7.87
CA LEU A 269 -17.70 -0.85 8.17
C LEU A 269 -16.68 -1.70 7.40
N LEU A 270 -16.87 -3.03 7.37
CA LEU A 270 -16.01 -3.96 6.64
C LEU A 270 -16.04 -3.69 5.13
N ALA A 271 -17.24 -3.48 4.56
CA ALA A 271 -17.39 -3.12 3.16
C ALA A 271 -16.72 -1.77 2.85
N GLY A 272 -16.90 -0.78 3.71
CA GLY A 272 -16.26 0.54 3.59
C GLY A 272 -14.73 0.45 3.65
N VAL A 273 -14.17 -0.35 4.54
CA VAL A 273 -12.71 -0.58 4.65
C VAL A 273 -12.17 -1.29 3.42
N ALA A 274 -12.87 -2.31 2.90
CA ALA A 274 -12.47 -2.97 1.66
C ALA A 274 -12.49 -2.03 0.47
N PHE A 275 -13.54 -1.23 0.33
CA PHE A 275 -13.64 -0.22 -0.72
C PHE A 275 -12.54 0.84 -0.59
N LEU A 276 -12.30 1.35 0.62
CA LEU A 276 -11.23 2.31 0.88
C LEU A 276 -9.84 1.71 0.56
N ALA A 277 -9.59 0.45 0.93
CA ALA A 277 -8.33 -0.22 0.62
C ALA A 277 -8.09 -0.36 -0.88
N ILE A 278 -9.13 -0.66 -1.67
CA ILE A 278 -9.05 -0.68 -3.14
C ILE A 278 -8.75 0.72 -3.65
N ILE A 279 -9.51 1.74 -3.21
CA ILE A 279 -9.31 3.13 -3.62
C ILE A 279 -7.88 3.54 -3.34
N LEU A 280 -7.38 3.31 -2.13
CA LEU A 280 -6.01 3.66 -1.77
C LEU A 280 -5.08 2.99 -2.78
N ASN A 281 -4.99 1.66 -2.83
CA ASN A 281 -4.05 0.94 -3.71
C ASN A 281 -4.10 1.36 -5.19
N VAL A 282 -5.29 1.65 -5.73
CA VAL A 282 -5.49 1.99 -7.14
C VAL A 282 -5.25 3.48 -7.44
N LEU A 283 -5.56 4.38 -6.51
CA LEU A 283 -5.63 5.83 -6.76
C LEU A 283 -4.33 6.43 -7.33
N PRO A 284 -3.12 6.06 -6.88
CA PRO A 284 -1.89 6.64 -7.42
C PRO A 284 -1.58 6.15 -8.83
N LEU A 285 -2.03 4.95 -9.18
CA LEU A 285 -1.94 4.43 -10.54
C LEU A 285 -2.88 5.19 -11.49
N LEU A 286 -4.05 5.63 -11.00
CA LEU A 286 -4.97 6.47 -11.79
C LEU A 286 -4.34 7.81 -12.22
N MET A 287 -3.28 8.27 -11.56
CA MET A 287 -2.60 9.51 -11.95
C MET A 287 -2.00 9.44 -13.37
N PHE A 288 -1.71 8.24 -13.90
CA PHE A 288 -1.18 8.05 -15.25
C PHE A 288 -2.26 7.99 -16.34
N MET A 289 -3.53 7.86 -15.97
CA MET A 289 -4.66 7.71 -16.91
C MET A 289 -4.72 8.84 -17.96
N PRO A 290 -4.58 10.14 -17.62
CA PRO A 290 -4.64 11.20 -18.63
C PRO A 290 -3.51 11.11 -19.65
N THR A 291 -2.30 10.79 -19.18
CA THR A 291 -1.10 10.66 -20.02
C THR A 291 -1.22 9.45 -20.96
N MET A 292 -1.73 8.32 -20.47
CA MET A 292 -2.03 7.14 -21.30
C MET A 292 -3.10 7.43 -22.35
N ALA A 293 -4.21 8.07 -21.95
CA ALA A 293 -5.31 8.41 -22.86
C ALA A 293 -4.86 9.34 -24.00
N LYS A 294 -4.00 10.32 -23.70
CA LYS A 294 -3.39 11.21 -24.69
C LYS A 294 -2.55 10.43 -25.72
N HIS A 295 -1.69 9.52 -25.25
CA HIS A 295 -0.84 8.72 -26.14
C HIS A 295 -1.63 7.71 -26.95
N ARG A 296 -2.66 7.07 -26.36
CA ARG A 296 -3.57 6.19 -27.10
C ARG A 296 -4.29 6.93 -28.21
N ARG A 297 -4.87 8.11 -27.94
CA ARG A 297 -5.56 8.92 -28.95
C ARG A 297 -4.61 9.30 -30.08
N LYS A 298 -3.41 9.77 -29.77
CA LYS A 298 -2.38 10.08 -30.76
C LYS A 298 -2.00 8.85 -31.60
N GLY A 299 -1.75 7.72 -30.95
CA GLY A 299 -1.40 6.46 -31.59
C GLY A 299 -2.48 5.95 -32.54
N ILE A 300 -3.76 6.04 -32.17
CA ILE A 300 -4.87 5.63 -33.04
C ILE A 300 -4.81 6.39 -34.37
N PHE A 301 -4.66 7.72 -34.35
CA PHE A 301 -4.60 8.51 -35.59
C PHE A 301 -3.35 8.23 -36.41
N GLU A 302 -2.18 8.18 -35.79
CA GLU A 302 -0.90 7.96 -36.49
C GLU A 302 -0.83 6.57 -37.12
N TYR A 303 -1.21 5.52 -36.38
CA TYR A 303 -1.19 4.15 -36.90
C TYR A 303 -2.30 3.90 -37.93
N SER A 304 -3.48 4.54 -37.78
CA SER A 304 -4.54 4.42 -38.80
C SER A 304 -4.08 5.01 -40.14
N ALA A 305 -3.43 6.18 -40.11
CA ALA A 305 -2.87 6.79 -41.31
C ALA A 305 -1.78 5.92 -41.95
N LEU A 306 -0.90 5.34 -41.13
CA LEU A 306 0.16 4.45 -41.59
C LEU A 306 -0.39 3.16 -42.25
N ILE A 307 -1.39 2.52 -41.64
CA ILE A 307 -2.04 1.34 -42.22
C ILE A 307 -2.76 1.68 -43.51
N GLN A 308 -3.47 2.81 -43.54
CA GLN A 308 -4.18 3.23 -44.74
C GLN A 308 -3.21 3.42 -45.91
N GLU A 309 -2.04 3.99 -45.66
CA GLU A 309 -1.01 4.14 -46.68
C GLU A 309 -0.42 2.80 -47.11
N HIS A 310 -0.08 1.92 -46.15
CA HIS A 310 0.46 0.59 -46.43
C HIS A 310 -0.51 -0.28 -47.24
N HIS A 311 -1.79 -0.34 -46.85
CA HIS A 311 -2.81 -1.08 -47.58
C HIS A 311 -3.05 -0.50 -48.99
N ARG A 312 -3.01 0.82 -49.14
CA ARG A 312 -3.13 1.47 -50.45
C ARG A 312 -1.98 1.08 -51.39
N GLU A 313 -0.74 1.02 -50.90
CA GLU A 313 0.42 0.56 -51.67
C GLU A 313 0.33 -0.94 -52.01
N PHE A 314 -0.12 -1.76 -51.05
CA PHE A 314 -0.36 -3.19 -51.27
C PHE A 314 -1.41 -3.41 -52.38
N ASP A 315 -2.55 -2.74 -52.31
CA ASP A 315 -3.63 -2.85 -53.30
C ASP A 315 -3.17 -2.39 -54.69
N GLN A 316 -2.37 -1.32 -54.77
CA GLN A 316 -1.79 -0.86 -56.03
C GLN A 316 -0.85 -1.89 -56.67
N LYS A 317 -0.06 -2.61 -55.86
CA LYS A 317 0.88 -3.62 -56.35
C LYS A 317 0.19 -4.93 -56.73
N TRP A 318 -0.75 -5.40 -55.91
CA TRP A 318 -1.27 -6.77 -56.01
C TRP A 318 -2.69 -6.89 -56.58
N LEU A 319 -3.54 -5.86 -56.47
CA LEU A 319 -4.92 -5.91 -56.98
C LEU A 319 -5.07 -5.12 -58.29
N ASN A 320 -4.47 -3.94 -58.38
CA ASN A 320 -4.70 -3.01 -59.49
C ASN A 320 -3.72 -3.18 -60.66
N LYS A 321 -2.60 -3.90 -60.47
CA LYS A 321 -1.58 -4.15 -61.51
C LYS A 321 -1.36 -5.64 -61.69
N LYS A 322 -1.11 -6.07 -62.94
CA LYS A 322 -0.51 -7.38 -63.21
C LYS A 322 0.96 -7.30 -62.80
N THR A 323 1.29 -7.93 -61.68
CA THR A 323 2.65 -8.08 -61.19
C THR A 323 3.15 -9.47 -61.58
N ASP A 324 4.38 -9.56 -62.09
CA ASP A 324 5.02 -10.83 -62.50
C ASP A 324 5.53 -11.65 -61.30
N GLU A 325 5.57 -11.04 -60.10
CA GLU A 325 5.90 -11.73 -58.84
C GLU A 325 4.72 -12.62 -58.38
N GLN A 326 5.04 -13.79 -57.82
CA GLN A 326 4.05 -14.65 -57.18
C GLN A 326 3.73 -14.12 -55.78
N ILE A 327 2.44 -14.11 -55.42
CA ILE A 327 1.99 -13.71 -54.07
C ILE A 327 2.61 -14.62 -52.99
N LEU A 328 2.74 -15.91 -53.29
CA LEU A 328 3.36 -16.89 -52.39
C LEU A 328 4.88 -16.74 -52.41
N GLY A 329 5.48 -16.46 -51.25
CA GLY A 329 6.93 -16.34 -51.06
C GLY A 329 7.46 -14.91 -50.96
N THR A 330 6.62 -13.88 -51.20
CA THR A 330 6.99 -12.48 -50.94
C THR A 330 6.73 -12.07 -49.49
N SER A 331 7.45 -11.05 -49.02
CA SER A 331 7.29 -10.51 -47.66
C SER A 331 6.02 -9.67 -47.48
N ASP A 332 5.34 -9.28 -48.55
CA ASP A 332 4.28 -8.26 -48.51
C ASP A 332 3.03 -8.72 -47.72
N PRO A 333 2.49 -9.94 -47.91
CA PRO A 333 1.37 -10.42 -47.09
C PRO A 333 1.74 -10.54 -45.61
N SER A 334 2.99 -10.93 -45.30
CA SER A 334 3.47 -11.01 -43.91
C SER A 334 3.59 -9.61 -43.29
N SER A 335 4.12 -8.64 -44.04
CA SER A 335 4.20 -7.24 -43.60
C SER A 335 2.82 -6.65 -43.28
N MET A 336 1.79 -7.02 -44.04
CA MET A 336 0.40 -6.62 -43.78
C MET A 336 -0.14 -7.22 -42.47
N ILE A 337 0.22 -8.46 -42.13
CA ILE A 337 -0.15 -9.07 -40.85
C ILE A 337 0.58 -8.36 -39.69
N ASP A 338 1.88 -8.10 -39.84
CA ASP A 338 2.70 -7.48 -38.81
C ASP A 338 2.23 -6.05 -38.46
N ILE A 339 1.88 -5.24 -39.48
CA ILE A 339 1.39 -3.88 -39.25
C ILE A 339 0.00 -3.87 -38.61
N ASN A 340 -0.88 -4.79 -39.02
CA ASN A 340 -2.21 -4.94 -38.44
C ASN A 340 -2.12 -5.39 -36.97
N SER A 341 -1.21 -6.31 -36.64
CA SER A 341 -0.99 -6.74 -35.25
C SER A 341 -0.47 -5.60 -34.36
N SER A 342 0.37 -4.72 -34.91
CA SER A 342 0.87 -3.53 -34.21
C SER A 342 -0.26 -2.55 -33.92
N PHE A 343 -1.17 -2.33 -34.87
CA PHE A 343 -2.34 -1.47 -34.67
C PHE A 343 -3.40 -2.07 -33.75
N GLU A 344 -3.60 -3.39 -33.81
CA GLU A 344 -4.46 -4.10 -32.87
C GLU A 344 -3.99 -3.84 -31.42
N SER A 345 -2.67 -3.80 -31.19
CA SER A 345 -2.09 -3.44 -29.89
C SER A 345 -2.42 -2.00 -29.48
N VAL A 346 -2.44 -1.05 -30.43
CA VAL A 346 -2.83 0.36 -30.19
C VAL A 346 -4.32 0.48 -29.83
N ILE A 347 -5.20 -0.17 -30.59
CA ILE A 347 -6.64 -0.18 -30.31
C ILE A 347 -6.92 -0.82 -28.95
N ASN A 348 -6.24 -1.91 -28.63
CA ASN A 348 -6.37 -2.64 -27.37
C ASN A 348 -5.57 -2.05 -26.21
N MET A 349 -4.91 -0.89 -26.39
CA MET A 349 -4.22 -0.20 -25.30
C MET A 349 -5.23 0.14 -24.18
N ARG A 350 -4.96 -0.36 -22.99
CA ARG A 350 -5.78 -0.20 -21.78
C ARG A 350 -5.83 1.27 -21.36
N PHE A 351 -6.93 1.66 -20.73
CA PHE A 351 -7.08 2.99 -20.11
C PHE A 351 -6.35 3.09 -18.75
N PHE A 352 -6.08 1.94 -18.11
CA PHE A 352 -5.46 1.86 -16.80
C PHE A 352 -4.10 1.16 -16.88
N PRO A 353 -3.11 1.59 -16.08
CA PRO A 353 -1.78 0.95 -16.06
C PRO A 353 -1.75 -0.35 -15.22
N PHE A 354 -2.91 -0.83 -14.76
CA PHE A 354 -3.03 -2.00 -13.91
C PHE A 354 -4.00 -3.05 -14.47
N ASP A 355 -3.83 -4.28 -13.99
CA ASP A 355 -4.68 -5.42 -14.30
C ASP A 355 -5.70 -5.67 -13.18
N ILE A 356 -6.80 -6.37 -13.49
CA ILE A 356 -7.81 -6.79 -12.51
C ILE A 356 -7.22 -7.67 -11.40
N ARG A 357 -6.09 -8.34 -11.70
CA ARG A 357 -5.32 -9.12 -10.73
C ARG A 357 -4.90 -8.31 -9.50
N ILE A 358 -4.61 -7.01 -9.66
CA ILE A 358 -4.26 -6.13 -8.53
C ILE A 358 -5.45 -5.94 -7.59
N MET A 359 -6.62 -5.69 -8.17
CA MET A 359 -7.86 -5.52 -7.41
C MET A 359 -8.17 -6.79 -6.63
N PHE A 360 -8.09 -7.95 -7.30
CA PHE A 360 -8.33 -9.25 -6.67
C PHE A 360 -7.34 -9.53 -5.53
N THR A 361 -6.04 -9.27 -5.73
CA THR A 361 -5.02 -9.46 -4.69
C THR A 361 -5.25 -8.55 -3.49
N THR A 362 -5.68 -7.30 -3.73
CA THR A 362 -6.00 -6.33 -2.68
C THR A 362 -7.21 -6.81 -1.86
N ILE A 363 -8.27 -7.27 -2.54
CA ILE A 363 -9.47 -7.82 -1.91
C ILE A 363 -9.11 -9.04 -1.06
N LEU A 364 -8.31 -9.96 -1.59
CA LEU A 364 -7.88 -11.16 -0.87
C LEU A 364 -7.16 -10.81 0.44
N ILE A 365 -6.29 -9.81 0.42
CA ILE A 365 -5.54 -9.36 1.60
C ILE A 365 -6.43 -8.65 2.63
N VAL A 366 -7.45 -7.93 2.18
CA VAL A 366 -8.42 -7.33 3.11
C VAL A 366 -9.27 -8.40 3.78
N ILE A 367 -9.71 -9.40 3.01
CA ILE A 367 -10.57 -10.48 3.50
C ILE A 367 -9.81 -11.40 4.46
N LEU A 368 -8.52 -11.66 4.22
CA LEU A 368 -7.74 -12.65 4.97
C LEU A 368 -7.80 -12.45 6.50
N PRO A 369 -7.61 -11.24 7.06
CA PRO A 369 -7.79 -11.01 8.50
C PRO A 369 -9.26 -11.03 8.97
N ILE A 370 -10.24 -10.86 8.07
CA ILE A 370 -11.67 -10.84 8.40
C ILE A 370 -12.23 -12.26 8.53
N LEU A 371 -11.70 -13.24 7.77
CA LEU A 371 -12.17 -14.62 7.79
C LEU A 371 -12.31 -15.22 9.21
N PRO A 372 -11.35 -15.03 10.14
CA PRO A 372 -11.49 -15.54 11.49
C PRO A 372 -12.71 -15.00 12.26
N LEU A 373 -13.21 -13.80 11.90
CA LEU A 373 -14.39 -13.22 12.55
C LEU A 373 -15.66 -14.04 12.30
N MET A 374 -15.75 -14.67 11.13
CA MET A 374 -16.90 -15.52 10.78
C MET A 374 -17.04 -16.70 11.74
N PHE A 375 -15.93 -17.18 12.31
CA PHE A 375 -15.95 -18.30 13.27
C PHE A 375 -16.51 -17.93 14.64
N PHE A 376 -16.72 -16.65 14.96
CA PHE A 376 -17.42 -16.27 16.19
C PHE A 376 -18.94 -16.44 16.08
N GLU A 377 -19.51 -16.41 14.87
CA GLU A 377 -20.96 -16.52 14.65
C GLU A 377 -21.38 -17.82 13.97
N TYR A 378 -20.56 -18.34 13.05
CA TYR A 378 -20.87 -19.50 12.23
C TYR A 378 -20.01 -20.71 12.61
N ASN A 379 -20.59 -21.90 12.56
CA ASN A 379 -19.85 -23.13 12.73
C ASN A 379 -18.81 -23.28 11.59
N LEU A 380 -17.57 -23.63 11.94
CA LEU A 380 -16.43 -23.73 11.03
C LEU A 380 -16.75 -24.62 9.80
N MET A 381 -17.53 -25.68 10.03
CA MET A 381 -17.94 -26.63 9.00
C MET A 381 -18.90 -26.00 7.96
N ASP A 382 -19.77 -25.09 8.39
CA ASP A 382 -20.76 -24.44 7.53
C ASP A 382 -20.09 -23.36 6.66
N VAL A 383 -19.12 -22.62 7.21
CA VAL A 383 -18.34 -21.63 6.46
C VAL A 383 -17.47 -22.28 5.38
N ILE A 384 -16.78 -23.38 5.72
CA ILE A 384 -15.93 -24.10 4.74
C ILE A 384 -16.79 -24.67 3.61
N LYS A 385 -17.96 -25.24 3.92
CA LYS A 385 -18.89 -25.75 2.90
C LYS A 385 -19.31 -24.65 1.92
N GLU A 386 -19.60 -23.46 2.43
CA GLU A 386 -20.07 -22.36 1.58
C GLU A 386 -18.95 -21.72 0.76
N ILE A 387 -17.72 -21.65 1.28
CA ILE A 387 -16.55 -21.25 0.50
C ILE A 387 -16.26 -22.26 -0.62
N MET A 388 -16.36 -23.57 -0.34
CA MET A 388 -16.16 -24.60 -1.36
C MET A 388 -17.21 -24.53 -2.46
N LYS A 389 -18.48 -24.24 -2.13
CA LYS A 389 -19.55 -24.02 -3.13
C LYS A 389 -19.33 -22.81 -4.03
N LEU A 390 -18.59 -21.79 -3.55
CA LEU A 390 -18.29 -20.58 -4.32
C LEU A 390 -17.07 -20.74 -5.24
N LEU A 391 -16.22 -21.73 -4.95
CA LEU A 391 -15.01 -22.04 -5.72
C LEU A 391 -15.22 -23.16 -6.74
N LEU A 392 -16.22 -24.02 -6.52
CA LEU A 392 -16.78 -24.97 -7.50
C LEU A 392 -17.81 -24.24 -8.39
#